data_AF-A0A9D8L264-F1
#
_entry.id   AF-A0A9D8L264-F1
#
_cell.length_a   1.000
_cell.length_b   1.000
_cell.length_c   1.000
_cell.angle_alpha   90.00
_cell.angle_beta   90.00
_cell.angle_gamma   90.00
#
_symmetry.space_group_name_H-M   'P 1'
#
loop_
_entity.id
_entity.type
_entity.pdbx_description
1 polymer ?
#
loop_
_entity_poly.entity_id
_entity_poly.type
_entity_poly.pdbx_seq_one_letter_code
_entity_poly.pdbx_strand_id
1 'polypeptide(L)'
;DIIDSGHKRYDVPSYNGGLFNPEDHPFLEQKAISDHYIALILDQLSRAPHRDRPELGLFRVDYRDLAIQQLGSVYEGLLELRPRYAAVDMSVIRKRGPGNRVERIIPVSDTPPQGFERIGTVYPAESIYLETDKGERRAFGSYYTPDQIVNHMVDAALSPVLKAIESALRAELETVEARIATGPVEERIAFERERDTIAGSFDDRVLMLRVLDPAMGSAHFLIRACQYLAEEIATNPYTSDPDADRNTQGEASILFWKRRVAERCLYGVDVNPMAVELAKLALWLETVAVDAPLAFLDHHFQTGDSLIGARIRRLDSLPGKALVTGIFENEITEALPSLLEPLAEIRAIPSSSLEDVKRKEQLFKRRFRAAEQRFENVADVWCANAIGLLPEGASP
;
A
#
# COMPACT_ATOMS: atom_id res chain seq x y z
N ASP A 1 3.39 10.28 -22.69
CA ASP A 1 4.13 10.03 -21.45
C ASP A 1 4.96 8.75 -21.60
N ILE A 2 6.29 8.85 -21.50
CA ILE A 2 7.23 7.75 -21.77
C ILE A 2 7.17 6.68 -20.68
N ILE A 3 6.89 7.07 -19.43
CA ILE A 3 6.97 6.16 -18.28
C ILE A 3 5.61 5.50 -18.04
N ASP A 4 4.52 6.27 -18.08
CA ASP A 4 3.16 5.72 -17.92
C ASP A 4 2.78 4.74 -19.05
N SER A 5 3.02 5.15 -20.30
CA SER A 5 2.62 4.38 -21.49
C SER A 5 3.71 3.45 -22.01
N GLY A 6 4.92 3.51 -21.43
CA GLY A 6 6.11 2.85 -21.95
C GLY A 6 6.61 3.48 -23.27
N HIS A 7 7.84 3.16 -23.66
CA HIS A 7 8.39 3.63 -24.92
C HIS A 7 9.40 2.64 -25.52
N LYS A 8 9.01 1.96 -26.60
CA LYS A 8 9.80 0.91 -27.28
C LYS A 8 11.20 1.37 -27.70
N ARG A 9 11.37 2.61 -28.14
CA ARG A 9 12.69 3.12 -28.58
C ARG A 9 13.71 3.19 -27.43
N TYR A 10 13.24 3.41 -26.22
CA TYR A 10 14.08 3.63 -25.04
C TYR A 10 14.10 2.42 -24.11
N ASP A 11 13.50 1.31 -24.54
CA ASP A 11 13.35 0.09 -23.74
C ASP A 11 12.73 0.35 -22.35
N VAL A 12 11.81 1.32 -22.30
CA VAL A 12 11.04 1.64 -21.09
C VAL A 12 9.76 0.83 -21.16
N PRO A 13 9.57 -0.18 -20.29
CA PRO A 13 8.33 -0.92 -20.25
C PRO A 13 7.22 -0.03 -19.69
N SER A 14 5.97 -0.34 -20.06
CA SER A 14 4.80 0.36 -19.54
C SER A 14 4.51 -0.13 -18.12
N TYR A 15 4.89 0.64 -17.11
CA TYR A 15 4.69 0.22 -15.73
C TYR A 15 3.25 0.46 -15.25
N ASN A 16 2.62 1.60 -15.60
CA ASN A 16 1.28 2.02 -15.15
C ASN A 16 1.06 1.87 -13.63
N GLY A 17 -0.16 2.11 -13.12
CA GLY A 17 -0.49 2.01 -11.69
C GLY A 17 -0.72 3.36 -11.01
N GLY A 18 -0.92 4.44 -11.76
CA GLY A 18 -1.24 5.77 -11.21
C GLY A 18 -0.01 6.60 -10.81
N LEU A 19 1.13 5.98 -10.47
CA LEU A 19 2.34 6.67 -9.98
C LEU A 19 2.88 7.78 -10.92
N PHE A 20 2.71 7.59 -12.22
CA PHE A 20 3.12 8.56 -13.24
C PHE A 20 1.93 9.07 -14.06
N ASN A 21 0.70 8.97 -13.53
CA ASN A 21 -0.47 9.45 -14.24
C ASN A 21 -0.47 10.99 -14.27
N PRO A 22 -0.47 11.63 -15.46
CA PRO A 22 -0.45 13.10 -15.57
C PRO A 22 -1.74 13.77 -15.08
N GLU A 23 -2.87 13.06 -15.01
CA GLU A 23 -4.11 13.59 -14.42
C GLU A 23 -4.00 13.69 -12.89
N ASP A 24 -3.34 12.73 -12.25
CA ASP A 24 -3.17 12.68 -10.79
C ASP A 24 -1.98 13.54 -10.34
N HIS A 25 -0.98 13.72 -11.21
CA HIS A 25 0.26 14.44 -10.93
C HIS A 25 0.53 15.57 -11.94
N PRO A 26 -0.37 16.55 -12.09
CA PRO A 26 -0.26 17.60 -13.10
C PRO A 26 0.99 18.49 -12.93
N PHE A 27 1.58 18.51 -11.73
CA PHE A 27 2.81 19.26 -11.47
C PHE A 27 4.01 18.69 -12.23
N LEU A 28 4.05 17.38 -12.51
CA LEU A 28 5.14 16.75 -13.29
C LEU A 28 5.16 17.27 -14.73
N GLU A 29 3.99 17.58 -15.30
CA GLU A 29 3.84 18.15 -16.65
C GLU A 29 4.11 19.66 -16.68
N GLN A 30 3.80 20.37 -15.59
CA GLN A 30 3.87 21.84 -15.53
C GLN A 30 5.22 22.36 -15.07
N LYS A 31 5.95 21.59 -14.26
CA LYS A 31 7.21 22.03 -13.65
C LYS A 31 8.38 21.42 -14.40
N ALA A 32 9.28 22.28 -14.84
CA ALA A 32 10.55 21.87 -15.44
C ALA A 32 11.69 22.09 -14.46
N ILE A 33 12.65 21.16 -14.47
CA ILE A 33 13.92 21.26 -13.78
C ILE A 33 15.02 21.09 -14.81
N SER A 34 16.13 21.83 -14.67
CA SER A 34 17.21 21.75 -15.66
C SER A 34 17.90 20.39 -15.59
N ASP A 35 18.37 19.92 -16.75
CA ASP A 35 19.16 18.68 -16.87
C ASP A 35 20.35 18.65 -15.92
N HIS A 36 20.93 19.83 -15.62
CA HIS A 36 22.01 19.96 -14.65
C HIS A 36 21.62 19.45 -13.26
N TYR A 37 20.46 19.88 -12.74
CA TYR A 37 20.00 19.44 -11.43
C TYR A 37 19.53 17.99 -11.44
N ILE A 38 18.89 17.53 -12.52
CA ILE A 38 18.53 16.12 -12.67
C ILE A 38 19.77 15.23 -12.65
N ALA A 39 20.83 15.60 -13.38
CA ALA A 39 22.08 14.85 -13.38
C ALA A 39 22.70 14.77 -11.98
N LEU A 40 22.66 15.87 -11.21
CA LEU A 40 23.14 15.88 -9.82
C LEU A 40 22.30 14.98 -8.91
N ILE A 41 20.98 15.00 -9.06
CA ILE A 41 20.06 14.14 -8.28
C ILE A 41 20.32 12.66 -8.61
N LEU A 42 20.37 12.32 -9.89
CA LEU A 42 20.66 10.95 -10.34
C LEU A 42 22.02 10.47 -9.84
N ASP A 43 23.02 11.36 -9.81
CA ASP A 43 24.34 11.04 -9.30
C ASP A 43 24.33 10.70 -7.80
N GLN A 44 23.63 11.51 -7.00
CA GLN A 44 23.49 11.33 -5.56
C GLN A 44 22.65 10.11 -5.18
N LEU A 45 21.68 9.75 -6.03
CA LEU A 45 20.91 8.51 -5.87
C LEU A 45 21.73 7.29 -6.31
N SER A 46 22.56 7.44 -7.34
CA SER A 46 23.33 6.31 -7.90
C SER A 46 24.59 5.99 -7.10
N ARG A 47 25.14 6.94 -6.34
CA ARG A 47 26.44 6.79 -5.66
C ARG A 47 26.41 7.39 -4.26
N ALA A 48 26.94 6.67 -3.29
CA ALA A 48 27.03 7.09 -1.90
C ALA A 48 28.48 7.00 -1.37
N PRO A 49 28.88 7.86 -0.41
CA PRO A 49 30.18 7.77 0.23
C PRO A 49 30.23 6.61 1.22
N HIS A 50 31.38 5.96 1.34
CA HIS A 50 31.57 4.90 2.34
C HIS A 50 31.65 5.53 3.74
N ARG A 51 30.65 5.27 4.59
CA ARG A 51 30.52 5.91 5.92
C ARG A 51 31.72 5.65 6.83
N ASP A 52 32.25 4.43 6.79
CA ASP A 52 33.36 4.00 7.65
C ASP A 52 34.74 4.07 6.98
N ARG A 53 34.78 4.29 5.66
CA ARG A 53 36.02 4.28 4.85
C ARG A 53 36.02 5.36 3.77
N PRO A 54 36.02 6.65 4.16
CA PRO A 54 35.89 7.77 3.22
C PRO A 54 36.97 7.77 2.12
N GLU A 55 38.13 7.16 2.39
CA GLU A 55 39.25 7.02 1.46
C GLU A 55 38.93 6.16 0.22
N LEU A 56 37.93 5.28 0.32
CA LEU A 56 37.46 4.46 -0.81
C LEU A 56 36.60 5.24 -1.81
N GLY A 57 36.28 6.49 -1.51
CA GLY A 57 35.47 7.36 -2.37
C GLY A 57 33.99 6.96 -2.38
N LEU A 58 33.37 7.11 -3.55
CA LEU A 58 31.95 6.80 -3.76
C LEU A 58 31.78 5.37 -4.27
N PHE A 59 30.83 4.63 -3.69
CA PHE A 59 30.38 3.35 -4.21
C PHE A 59 29.01 3.48 -4.88
N ARG A 60 28.68 2.56 -5.80
CA ARG A 60 27.39 2.55 -6.49
C ARG A 60 26.32 1.97 -5.56
N VAL A 61 25.19 2.65 -5.45
CA VAL A 61 24.03 2.15 -4.72
C VAL A 61 23.36 1.06 -5.56
N ASP A 62 23.18 -0.13 -4.97
CA ASP A 62 22.41 -1.20 -5.57
C ASP A 62 20.99 -1.17 -5.00
N TYR A 63 20.00 -1.05 -5.89
CA TYR A 63 18.58 -1.02 -5.55
C TYR A 63 17.89 -2.37 -5.77
N ARG A 64 18.62 -3.39 -6.27
CA ARG A 64 18.04 -4.72 -6.52
C ARG A 64 17.53 -5.37 -5.24
N ASP A 65 18.27 -5.22 -4.16
CA ASP A 65 17.99 -5.87 -2.87
C ASP A 65 17.42 -4.86 -1.86
N LEU A 66 16.66 -3.86 -2.34
CA LEU A 66 16.12 -2.81 -1.48
C LEU A 66 15.15 -3.44 -0.46
N ALA A 67 15.59 -3.53 0.79
CA ALA A 67 14.82 -4.15 1.85
C ALA A 67 13.71 -3.22 2.35
N ILE A 68 12.63 -3.81 2.87
CA ILE A 68 11.50 -3.06 3.46
C ILE A 68 11.97 -2.13 4.58
N GLN A 69 12.99 -2.53 5.35
CA GLN A 69 13.63 -1.69 6.37
C GLN A 69 14.21 -0.38 5.81
N GLN A 70 14.78 -0.44 4.61
CA GLN A 70 15.37 0.72 3.96
C GLN A 70 14.27 1.67 3.48
N LEU A 71 13.16 1.16 2.96
CA LEU A 71 11.97 1.96 2.62
C LEU A 71 11.34 2.61 3.84
N GLY A 72 11.24 1.88 4.97
CA GLY A 72 10.79 2.42 6.24
C GLY A 72 11.68 3.58 6.71
N SER A 73 13.00 3.43 6.57
CA SER A 73 13.96 4.50 6.90
C SER A 73 13.82 5.72 5.99
N VAL A 74 13.56 5.51 4.69
CA VAL A 74 13.27 6.60 3.74
C VAL A 74 11.98 7.32 4.11
N TYR A 75 10.91 6.59 4.45
CA TYR A 75 9.65 7.16 4.89
C TYR A 75 9.82 8.03 6.15
N GLU A 76 10.48 7.49 7.18
CA GLU A 76 10.76 8.22 8.41
C GLU A 76 11.60 9.49 8.12
N GLY A 77 12.58 9.38 7.22
CA GLY A 77 13.38 10.50 6.76
C GLY A 77 12.56 11.56 6.02
N LEU A 78 11.66 11.16 5.13
CA LEU A 78 10.80 12.08 4.37
C LEU A 78 9.81 12.83 5.27
N LEU A 79 9.33 12.21 6.34
CA LEU A 79 8.49 12.89 7.33
C LEU A 79 9.29 13.80 8.25
N GLU A 80 10.55 13.47 8.53
CA GLU A 80 11.39 14.25 9.43
C GLU A 80 12.05 15.44 8.72
N LEU A 81 12.30 15.35 7.42
CA LEU A 81 13.10 16.32 6.67
C LEU A 81 12.23 17.15 5.73
N ARG A 82 12.17 18.46 5.99
CA ARG A 82 11.47 19.41 5.13
C ARG A 82 12.45 20.24 4.31
N PRO A 83 12.33 20.26 2.97
CA PRO A 83 13.15 21.15 2.16
C PRO A 83 12.75 22.60 2.41
N ARG A 84 13.76 23.45 2.63
CA ARG A 84 13.64 24.89 2.82
C ARG A 84 14.57 25.61 1.85
N TYR A 85 14.10 26.73 1.32
CA TYR A 85 14.90 27.63 0.51
C TYR A 85 15.65 28.63 1.39
N ALA A 86 16.96 28.73 1.21
CA ALA A 86 17.81 29.70 1.89
C ALA A 86 17.71 31.06 1.17
N ALA A 87 16.85 31.96 1.65
CA ALA A 87 16.78 33.33 1.09
C ALA A 87 18.05 34.16 1.38
N VAL A 88 18.79 33.78 2.41
CA VAL A 88 20.07 34.37 2.84
C VAL A 88 21.00 33.25 3.28
N ASP A 89 22.27 33.54 3.53
CA ASP A 89 23.19 32.56 4.09
C ASP A 89 22.65 32.04 5.45
N MET A 90 22.46 30.73 5.53
CA MET A 90 21.97 30.04 6.73
C MET A 90 23.09 29.25 7.38
N SER A 91 23.01 29.02 8.68
CA SER A 91 23.99 28.26 9.43
C SER A 91 23.33 27.32 10.43
N VAL A 92 23.95 26.15 10.62
CA VAL A 92 23.49 25.21 11.62
C VAL A 92 24.04 25.61 13.00
N ILE A 93 23.14 25.63 13.98
CA ILE A 93 23.46 25.82 15.40
C ILE A 93 23.04 24.58 16.20
N ARG A 94 23.79 24.25 17.25
CA ARG A 94 23.60 23.03 18.04
C ARG A 94 23.67 23.29 19.52
N LYS A 95 22.78 22.65 20.27
CA LYS A 95 22.80 22.58 21.73
C LYS A 95 23.00 21.14 22.18
N ARG A 96 23.98 20.91 23.06
CA ARG A 96 24.20 19.62 23.72
C ARG A 96 23.37 19.57 25.02
N GLY A 97 22.44 18.63 25.12
CA GLY A 97 21.69 18.33 26.34
C GLY A 97 21.92 16.88 26.82
N PRO A 98 21.51 16.53 28.04
CA PRO A 98 21.64 15.17 28.56
C PRO A 98 20.70 14.24 27.77
N GLY A 99 21.28 13.45 26.88
CA GLY A 99 20.58 12.40 26.12
C GLY A 99 19.94 12.81 24.79
N ASN A 100 19.89 14.11 24.44
CA ASN A 100 19.31 14.52 23.15
C ASN A 100 20.05 15.70 22.50
N ARG A 101 20.30 15.58 21.18
CA ARG A 101 20.93 16.63 20.35
C ARG A 101 19.85 17.46 19.68
N VAL A 102 19.90 18.78 19.87
CA VAL A 102 18.98 19.72 19.21
C VAL A 102 19.79 20.58 18.25
N GLU A 103 19.46 20.49 16.96
CA GLU A 103 20.02 21.30 15.89
C GLU A 103 18.93 22.23 15.36
N ARG A 104 19.31 23.46 14.99
CA ARG A 104 18.44 24.46 14.37
C ARG A 104 19.21 25.17 13.27
N ILE A 105 18.50 25.73 12.32
CA ILE A 105 19.08 26.47 11.19
C ILE A 105 18.62 27.91 11.30
N ILE A 106 19.57 28.85 11.37
CA ILE A 106 19.30 30.29 11.49
C ILE A 106 20.13 31.07 10.48
N PRO A 107 19.70 32.28 10.08
CA PRO A 107 20.53 33.19 9.28
C PRO A 107 21.92 33.37 9.89
N VAL A 108 22.94 33.49 9.04
CA VAL A 108 24.32 33.76 9.50
C VAL A 108 24.40 35.09 10.26
N SER A 109 23.55 36.07 9.92
CA SER A 109 23.46 37.35 10.62
C SER A 109 22.92 37.26 12.06
N ASP A 110 22.20 36.19 12.39
CA ASP A 110 21.51 36.10 13.68
C ASP A 110 22.43 35.60 14.80
N THR A 111 22.24 36.11 16.02
CA THR A 111 23.02 35.64 17.17
C THR A 111 22.44 34.31 17.69
N PRO A 112 23.27 33.25 17.85
CA PRO A 112 22.79 31.98 18.41
C PRO A 112 22.13 32.17 19.78
N PRO A 113 20.94 31.58 20.02
CA PRO A 113 20.30 31.60 21.33
C PRO A 113 21.17 30.95 22.43
N GLN A 114 20.90 31.29 23.69
CA GLN A 114 21.72 30.81 24.81
C GLN A 114 21.85 29.27 24.85
N GLY A 115 23.09 28.80 24.89
CA GLY A 115 23.44 27.38 24.90
C GLY A 115 23.47 26.71 23.53
N PHE A 116 23.33 27.45 22.43
CA PHE A 116 23.57 26.98 21.07
C PHE A 116 24.91 27.48 20.53
N GLU A 117 25.65 26.61 19.85
CA GLU A 117 26.92 26.90 19.20
C GLU A 117 26.84 26.59 17.70
N ARG A 118 27.52 27.38 16.86
CA ARG A 118 27.57 27.15 15.40
C ARG A 118 28.43 25.92 15.08
N ILE A 119 27.99 25.08 14.14
CA ILE A 119 28.68 23.82 13.80
C ILE A 119 29.55 23.88 12.54
N GLY A 120 29.71 25.06 11.94
CA GLY A 120 30.53 25.26 10.72
C GLY A 120 29.83 24.90 9.42
N THR A 121 28.72 24.16 9.46
CA THR A 121 27.85 23.94 8.29
C THR A 121 27.09 25.22 7.94
N VAL A 122 27.27 25.69 6.71
CA VAL A 122 26.64 26.89 6.14
C VAL A 122 25.96 26.53 4.83
N TYR A 123 24.74 27.03 4.64
CA TYR A 123 23.99 26.92 3.40
C TYR A 123 23.97 28.31 2.75
N PRO A 124 24.59 28.50 1.56
CA PRO A 124 24.59 29.79 0.88
C PRO A 124 23.18 30.27 0.54
N ALA A 125 23.01 31.58 0.38
CA ALA A 125 21.81 32.13 -0.23
C ALA A 125 21.49 31.43 -1.57
N GLU A 126 20.21 31.28 -1.86
CA GLU A 126 19.64 30.59 -3.00
C GLU A 126 19.81 29.05 -3.03
N SER A 127 20.35 28.46 -1.97
CA SER A 127 20.45 27.00 -1.82
C SER A 127 19.21 26.37 -1.14
N ILE A 128 19.14 25.04 -1.17
CA ILE A 128 18.13 24.26 -0.45
C ILE A 128 18.82 23.58 0.74
N TYR A 129 18.18 23.63 1.90
CA TYR A 129 18.58 22.87 3.09
C TYR A 129 17.41 22.04 3.63
N LEU A 130 17.74 20.99 4.38
CA LEU A 130 16.74 20.14 5.02
C LEU A 130 16.62 20.53 6.49
N GLU A 131 15.43 20.92 6.90
CA GLU A 131 15.09 21.23 8.27
C GLU A 131 14.47 20.00 8.94
N THR A 132 14.96 19.63 10.11
CA THR A 132 14.48 18.47 10.89
C THR A 132 13.28 18.87 11.75
N ASP A 133 12.08 18.38 11.42
CA ASP A 133 10.88 18.57 12.24
C ASP A 133 10.64 17.34 13.14
N LYS A 134 11.35 17.30 14.27
CA LYS A 134 11.26 16.19 15.25
C LYS A 134 9.85 16.05 15.87
N GLY A 135 8.98 17.05 15.72
CA GLY A 135 7.61 17.03 16.25
C GLY A 135 6.68 16.14 15.43
N GLU A 136 6.85 16.09 14.11
CA GLU A 136 5.93 15.38 13.21
C GLU A 136 5.92 13.87 13.44
N ARG A 137 7.10 13.25 13.64
CA ARG A 137 7.20 11.81 13.94
C ARG A 137 6.38 11.39 15.17
N ARG A 138 6.33 12.24 16.20
CA ARG A 138 5.56 11.98 17.42
C ARG A 138 4.07 12.27 17.24
N ALA A 139 3.73 13.26 16.42
CA ALA A 139 2.35 13.64 16.16
C ALA A 139 1.62 12.59 15.31
N PHE A 140 2.30 12.02 14.31
CA PHE A 140 1.73 11.02 13.40
C PHE A 140 1.98 9.56 13.83
N GLY A 141 2.76 9.32 14.89
CA GLY A 141 3.06 7.97 15.37
C GLY A 141 3.83 7.11 14.36
N SER A 142 4.47 7.73 13.36
CA SER A 142 5.13 7.07 12.24
C SER A 142 6.46 6.45 12.67
N TYR A 143 6.37 5.24 13.24
CA TYR A 143 7.50 4.41 13.64
C TYR A 143 7.52 3.13 12.82
N TYR A 144 8.66 2.83 12.22
CA TYR A 144 8.89 1.55 11.59
C TYR A 144 8.87 0.42 12.63
N THR A 145 8.08 -0.62 12.37
CA THR A 145 8.00 -1.80 13.24
C THR A 145 9.12 -2.79 12.91
N PRO A 146 9.96 -3.22 13.87
CA PRO A 146 11.03 -4.19 13.63
C PRO A 146 10.56 -5.52 13.06
N ASP A 147 11.34 -6.11 12.15
CA ASP A 147 11.00 -7.36 11.43
C ASP A 147 10.64 -8.51 12.36
N GLN A 148 11.33 -8.66 13.50
CA GLN A 148 11.05 -9.73 14.45
C GLN A 148 9.61 -9.66 14.99
N ILE A 149 9.12 -8.44 15.22
CA ILE A 149 7.74 -8.21 15.67
C ILE A 149 6.78 -8.48 14.53
N VAL A 150 7.06 -7.92 13.34
CA VAL A 150 6.21 -8.11 12.16
C VAL A 150 6.07 -9.58 11.79
N ASN A 151 7.18 -10.30 11.69
CA ASN A 151 7.21 -11.72 11.39
C ASN A 151 6.40 -12.54 12.39
N HIS A 152 6.59 -12.28 13.69
CA HIS A 152 5.85 -12.99 14.73
C HIS A 152 4.34 -12.72 14.65
N MET A 153 3.94 -11.46 14.48
CA MET A 153 2.53 -11.08 14.42
C MET A 153 1.83 -11.62 13.18
N VAL A 154 2.49 -11.56 12.01
CA VAL A 154 1.94 -12.10 10.76
C VAL A 154 1.77 -13.62 10.86
N ASP A 155 2.78 -14.34 11.34
CA ASP A 155 2.69 -15.79 11.51
C ASP A 155 1.58 -16.18 12.50
N ALA A 156 1.54 -15.51 13.66
CA ALA A 156 0.51 -15.76 14.67
C ALA A 156 -0.92 -15.47 14.16
N ALA A 157 -1.09 -14.49 13.27
CA ALA A 157 -2.38 -14.13 12.71
C ALA A 157 -2.81 -15.03 11.54
N LEU A 158 -1.90 -15.38 10.63
CA LEU A 158 -2.24 -16.07 9.38
C LEU A 158 -2.12 -17.59 9.49
N SER A 159 -1.16 -18.12 10.27
CA SER A 159 -0.96 -19.58 10.40
C SER A 159 -2.22 -20.33 10.82
N PRO A 160 -2.99 -19.89 11.84
CA PRO A 160 -4.20 -20.59 12.23
C PRO A 160 -5.29 -20.57 11.14
N VAL A 161 -5.37 -19.49 10.38
CA VAL A 161 -6.35 -19.32 9.29
C VAL A 161 -6.05 -20.27 8.13
N LEU A 162 -4.78 -20.35 7.71
CA LEU A 162 -4.35 -21.27 6.65
C LEU A 162 -4.55 -22.73 7.05
N LYS A 163 -4.23 -23.09 8.30
CA LYS A 163 -4.49 -24.44 8.84
C LYS A 163 -5.98 -24.78 8.84
N ALA A 164 -6.86 -23.81 9.14
CA ALA A 164 -8.29 -24.02 9.08
C ALA A 164 -8.78 -24.24 7.64
N ILE A 165 -8.25 -23.48 6.67
CA ILE A 165 -8.54 -23.68 5.24
C ILE A 165 -8.11 -25.08 4.80
N GLU A 166 -6.89 -25.49 5.13
CA GLU A 166 -6.36 -26.80 4.76
C GLU A 166 -7.16 -27.93 5.41
N SER A 167 -7.50 -27.80 6.69
CA SER A 167 -8.31 -28.78 7.40
C SER A 167 -9.71 -28.93 6.79
N ALA A 168 -10.34 -27.82 6.38
CA ALA A 168 -11.65 -27.86 5.72
C ALA A 168 -11.55 -28.53 4.35
N LEU A 169 -10.53 -28.17 3.55
CA LEU A 169 -10.27 -28.77 2.25
C LEU A 169 -10.06 -30.29 2.36
N ARG A 170 -9.25 -30.74 3.33
CA ARG A 170 -9.02 -32.18 3.59
C ARG A 170 -10.31 -32.90 3.96
N ALA A 171 -11.15 -32.33 4.83
CA ALA A 171 -12.43 -32.93 5.20
C ALA A 171 -13.40 -33.04 4.02
N GLU A 172 -13.42 -32.04 3.14
CA GLU A 172 -14.21 -32.07 1.90
C GLU A 172 -13.71 -33.17 0.95
N LEU A 173 -12.38 -33.31 0.79
CA LEU A 173 -11.78 -34.38 -0.01
C LEU A 173 -12.15 -35.76 0.53
N GLU A 174 -12.00 -35.99 1.83
CA GLU A 174 -12.36 -37.27 2.48
C GLU A 174 -13.84 -37.62 2.22
N THR A 175 -14.72 -36.62 2.27
CA THR A 175 -16.16 -36.78 2.01
C THR A 175 -16.42 -37.20 0.55
N VAL A 176 -15.76 -36.56 -0.41
CA VAL A 176 -15.93 -36.89 -1.84
C VAL A 176 -15.28 -38.23 -2.17
N GLU A 177 -14.13 -38.55 -1.59
CA GLU A 177 -13.47 -39.85 -1.77
C GLU A 177 -14.32 -41.01 -1.24
N ALA A 178 -14.99 -40.83 -0.10
CA ALA A 178 -15.96 -41.81 0.42
C ALA A 178 -17.14 -42.01 -0.55
N ARG A 179 -17.64 -40.92 -1.18
CA ARG A 179 -18.68 -40.98 -2.21
C ARG A 179 -18.20 -41.70 -3.48
N ILE A 180 -16.95 -41.48 -3.91
CA ILE A 180 -16.34 -42.22 -5.04
C ILE A 180 -16.25 -43.71 -4.72
N ALA A 181 -15.89 -44.07 -3.48
CA ALA A 181 -15.70 -45.46 -3.07
C ALA A 181 -17.03 -46.24 -2.92
N THR A 182 -18.11 -45.57 -2.53
CA THR A 182 -19.38 -46.22 -2.14
C THR A 182 -20.57 -45.89 -3.05
N GLY A 183 -20.46 -44.86 -3.89
CA GLY A 183 -21.54 -44.36 -4.72
C GLY A 183 -21.80 -45.16 -6.00
N PRO A 184 -22.89 -44.84 -6.72
CA PRO A 184 -23.23 -45.47 -8.01
C PRO A 184 -22.13 -45.21 -9.07
N VAL A 185 -21.90 -46.19 -9.95
CA VAL A 185 -20.87 -46.10 -11.00
C VAL A 185 -21.17 -44.96 -11.97
N GLU A 186 -22.45 -44.67 -12.21
CA GLU A 186 -22.93 -43.62 -13.10
C GLU A 186 -22.54 -42.22 -12.62
N GLU A 187 -22.41 -42.01 -11.31
CA GLU A 187 -22.06 -40.71 -10.71
C GLU A 187 -20.55 -40.54 -10.48
N ARG A 188 -19.77 -41.62 -10.64
CA ARG A 188 -18.34 -41.64 -10.30
C ARG A 188 -17.52 -40.56 -11.02
N ILE A 189 -17.79 -40.34 -12.31
CA ILE A 189 -17.13 -39.29 -13.11
C ILE A 189 -17.41 -37.89 -12.53
N ALA A 190 -18.63 -37.65 -12.04
CA ALA A 190 -18.98 -36.37 -11.44
C ALA A 190 -18.24 -36.18 -10.11
N PHE A 191 -18.15 -37.21 -9.26
CA PHE A 191 -17.43 -37.14 -8.00
C PHE A 191 -15.91 -37.00 -8.19
N GLU A 192 -15.32 -37.67 -9.19
CA GLU A 192 -13.91 -37.50 -9.52
C GLU A 192 -13.58 -36.06 -9.94
N ARG A 193 -14.46 -35.42 -10.75
CA ARG A 193 -14.33 -34.00 -11.09
C ARG A 193 -14.48 -33.07 -9.89
N GLU A 194 -15.42 -33.37 -9.00
CA GLU A 194 -15.62 -32.62 -7.74
C GLU A 194 -14.36 -32.71 -6.87
N ARG A 195 -13.78 -33.90 -6.71
CA ARG A 195 -12.52 -34.12 -6.00
C ARG A 195 -11.38 -33.31 -6.60
N ASP A 196 -11.19 -33.35 -7.93
CA ASP A 196 -10.10 -32.63 -8.59
C ASP A 196 -10.24 -31.11 -8.42
N THR A 197 -11.49 -30.61 -8.46
CA THR A 197 -11.78 -29.20 -8.19
C THR A 197 -11.40 -28.82 -6.76
N ILE A 198 -11.78 -29.64 -5.77
CA ILE A 198 -11.44 -29.38 -4.36
C ILE A 198 -9.93 -29.48 -4.14
N ALA A 199 -9.29 -30.49 -4.72
CA ALA A 199 -7.87 -30.78 -4.56
C ALA A 199 -6.98 -29.67 -5.13
N GLY A 200 -7.47 -28.89 -6.09
CA GLY A 200 -6.77 -27.72 -6.64
C GLY A 200 -7.30 -26.38 -6.14
N SER A 201 -8.07 -26.34 -5.04
CA SER A 201 -8.76 -25.11 -4.61
C SER A 201 -8.06 -24.33 -3.49
N PHE A 202 -6.88 -24.73 -3.04
CA PHE A 202 -6.22 -24.07 -1.90
C PHE A 202 -5.92 -22.60 -2.19
N ASP A 203 -5.32 -22.30 -3.34
CA ASP A 203 -5.00 -20.95 -3.77
C ASP A 203 -6.24 -20.07 -3.85
N ASP A 204 -7.32 -20.54 -4.48
CA ASP A 204 -8.59 -19.79 -4.54
C ASP A 204 -9.16 -19.49 -3.15
N ARG A 205 -9.09 -20.45 -2.21
CA ARG A 205 -9.54 -20.24 -0.82
C ARG A 205 -8.68 -19.19 -0.10
N VAL A 206 -7.36 -19.23 -0.28
CA VAL A 206 -6.45 -18.23 0.32
C VAL A 206 -6.65 -16.85 -0.32
N LEU A 207 -6.87 -16.78 -1.63
CA LEU A 207 -7.13 -15.53 -2.36
C LEU A 207 -8.48 -14.88 -2.02
N MET A 208 -9.35 -15.57 -1.27
CA MET A 208 -10.57 -15.00 -0.69
C MET A 208 -10.34 -14.30 0.66
N LEU A 209 -9.17 -14.48 1.29
CA LEU A 209 -8.85 -13.82 2.55
C LEU A 209 -8.80 -12.30 2.40
N ARG A 210 -9.15 -11.60 3.48
CA ARG A 210 -9.09 -10.13 3.58
C ARG A 210 -8.18 -9.77 4.76
N VAL A 211 -6.96 -9.35 4.45
CA VAL A 211 -5.97 -8.90 5.44
C VAL A 211 -5.99 -7.38 5.46
N LEU A 212 -6.35 -6.78 6.60
CA LEU A 212 -6.45 -5.34 6.77
C LEU A 212 -5.40 -4.85 7.76
N ASP A 213 -4.66 -3.82 7.36
CA ASP A 213 -3.88 -2.98 8.27
C ASP A 213 -4.48 -1.56 8.34
N PRO A 214 -5.15 -1.19 9.44
CA PRO A 214 -5.87 0.08 9.55
C PRO A 214 -4.96 1.28 9.88
N ALA A 215 -3.66 1.07 10.09
CA ALA A 215 -2.69 2.14 10.30
C ALA A 215 -1.37 1.73 9.64
N MET A 216 -1.45 1.48 8.33
CA MET A 216 -0.45 0.67 7.63
C MET A 216 0.93 1.30 7.54
N GLY A 217 1.05 2.63 7.67
CA GLY A 217 2.30 3.33 7.43
C GLY A 217 2.86 2.97 6.05
N SER A 218 4.11 2.52 6.02
CA SER A 218 4.78 2.02 4.80
C SER A 218 4.42 0.57 4.43
N ALA A 219 3.32 0.02 4.97
CA ALA A 219 2.79 -1.32 4.71
C ALA A 219 3.69 -2.50 5.11
N HIS A 220 4.53 -2.37 6.15
CA HIS A 220 5.45 -3.45 6.55
C HIS A 220 4.73 -4.77 6.88
N PHE A 221 3.62 -4.72 7.63
CA PHE A 221 2.81 -5.91 7.91
C PHE A 221 2.18 -6.51 6.66
N LEU A 222 1.64 -5.67 5.77
CA LEU A 222 0.98 -6.13 4.54
C LEU A 222 1.99 -6.75 3.56
N ILE A 223 3.20 -6.20 3.44
CA ILE A 223 4.25 -6.78 2.60
C ILE A 223 4.68 -8.14 3.15
N ARG A 224 4.88 -8.26 4.48
CA ARG A 224 5.20 -9.55 5.08
C ARG A 224 4.07 -10.56 4.95
N ALA A 225 2.81 -10.13 5.08
CA ALA A 225 1.64 -10.96 4.81
C ALA A 225 1.58 -11.41 3.34
N CYS A 226 1.94 -10.54 2.39
CA CYS A 226 2.07 -10.86 0.98
C CYS A 226 3.04 -12.02 0.75
N GLN A 227 4.25 -11.89 1.30
CA GLN A 227 5.29 -12.92 1.23
C GLN A 227 4.80 -14.24 1.84
N TYR A 228 4.26 -14.18 3.06
CA TYR A 228 3.79 -15.36 3.79
C TYR A 228 2.71 -16.14 3.01
N LEU A 229 1.66 -15.44 2.57
CA LEU A 229 0.57 -16.08 1.83
C LEU A 229 1.05 -16.63 0.47
N ALA A 230 1.92 -15.91 -0.22
CA ALA A 230 2.45 -16.36 -1.51
C ALA A 230 3.33 -17.62 -1.37
N GLU A 231 4.20 -17.67 -0.34
CA GLU A 231 5.02 -18.84 -0.02
C GLU A 231 4.16 -20.06 0.34
N GLU A 232 3.14 -19.87 1.18
CA GLU A 232 2.21 -20.94 1.57
C GLU A 232 1.40 -21.44 0.38
N ILE A 233 0.91 -20.56 -0.52
CA ILE A 233 0.25 -20.99 -1.75
C ILE A 233 1.21 -21.76 -2.66
N ALA A 234 2.41 -21.23 -2.91
CA ALA A 234 3.37 -21.80 -3.85
C ALA A 234 3.88 -23.19 -3.42
N THR A 235 3.86 -23.49 -2.12
CA THR A 235 4.39 -24.74 -1.55
C THR A 235 3.30 -25.75 -1.15
N ASN A 236 2.02 -25.36 -1.22
CA ASN A 236 0.93 -26.26 -0.83
C ASN A 236 0.61 -27.28 -1.93
N PRO A 237 0.49 -28.58 -1.60
CA PRO A 237 0.19 -29.62 -2.58
C PRO A 237 -1.23 -29.54 -3.19
N TYR A 238 -2.13 -28.74 -2.60
CA TYR A 238 -3.51 -28.56 -3.07
C TYR A 238 -3.71 -27.27 -3.87
N THR A 239 -2.62 -26.63 -4.29
CA THR A 239 -2.63 -25.45 -5.15
C THR A 239 -2.69 -25.86 -6.61
N SER A 240 -3.59 -25.22 -7.38
CA SER A 240 -3.56 -25.31 -8.84
C SER A 240 -2.46 -24.39 -9.38
N ASP A 241 -1.20 -24.85 -9.42
CA ASP A 241 -0.11 -24.05 -9.99
C ASP A 241 -0.21 -24.05 -11.54
N PRO A 242 -0.54 -22.89 -12.18
CA PRO A 242 -0.67 -22.81 -13.62
C PRO A 242 0.66 -23.00 -14.38
N ASP A 243 1.80 -22.89 -13.71
CA ASP A 243 3.13 -23.12 -14.27
C ASP A 243 3.79 -24.43 -13.77
N ALA A 244 3.05 -25.31 -13.08
CA ALA A 244 3.53 -26.65 -12.67
C ALA A 244 4.12 -27.44 -13.85
N ASP A 245 3.55 -27.26 -15.05
CA ASP A 245 4.00 -27.90 -16.29
C ASP A 245 5.28 -27.29 -16.90
N ARG A 246 5.64 -26.05 -16.52
CA ARG A 246 6.77 -25.31 -17.13
C ARG A 246 8.10 -25.48 -16.41
N ASN A 247 8.18 -26.37 -15.42
CA ASN A 247 9.40 -26.64 -14.67
C ASN A 247 10.04 -25.37 -14.06
N THR A 248 9.23 -24.33 -13.85
CA THR A 248 9.66 -23.02 -13.37
C THR A 248 9.64 -23.02 -11.84
N GLN A 249 10.51 -23.84 -11.23
CA GLN A 249 10.56 -24.00 -9.79
C GLN A 249 11.21 -22.79 -9.10
N GLY A 250 10.70 -22.42 -7.92
CA GLY A 250 11.31 -21.45 -7.01
C GLY A 250 10.71 -20.05 -7.11
N GLU A 251 11.58 -19.05 -7.31
CA GLU A 251 11.25 -17.62 -7.15
C GLU A 251 10.18 -17.10 -8.12
N ALA A 252 10.10 -17.65 -9.34
CA ALA A 252 9.12 -17.22 -10.33
C ALA A 252 7.67 -17.58 -9.93
N SER A 253 7.45 -18.75 -9.34
CA SER A 253 6.14 -19.17 -8.81
C SER A 253 5.74 -18.32 -7.60
N ILE A 254 6.68 -18.04 -6.69
CA ILE A 254 6.41 -17.16 -5.53
C ILE A 254 6.05 -15.75 -5.99
N LEU A 255 6.78 -15.17 -6.96
CA LEU A 255 6.48 -13.85 -7.50
C LEU A 255 5.09 -13.79 -8.16
N PHE A 256 4.72 -14.84 -8.90
CA PHE A 256 3.38 -14.98 -9.46
C PHE A 256 2.30 -14.89 -8.37
N TRP A 257 2.46 -15.63 -7.27
CA TRP A 257 1.50 -15.62 -6.16
C TRP A 257 1.51 -14.32 -5.36
N LYS A 258 2.68 -13.69 -5.15
CA LYS A 258 2.77 -12.35 -4.51
C LYS A 258 1.91 -11.34 -5.24
N ARG A 259 1.94 -11.32 -6.57
CA ARG A 259 1.09 -10.43 -7.38
C ARG A 259 -0.40 -10.68 -7.14
N ARG A 260 -0.82 -11.96 -7.10
CA ARG A 260 -2.23 -12.32 -6.86
C ARG A 260 -2.69 -11.99 -5.45
N VAL A 261 -1.84 -12.20 -4.44
CA VAL A 261 -2.13 -11.85 -3.05
C VAL A 261 -2.26 -10.33 -2.90
N ALA A 262 -1.33 -9.56 -3.48
CA ALA A 262 -1.40 -8.09 -3.48
C ALA A 262 -2.72 -7.57 -4.06
N GLU A 263 -3.16 -8.14 -5.19
CA GLU A 263 -4.38 -7.74 -5.90
C GLU A 263 -5.68 -8.19 -5.25
N ARG A 264 -5.68 -9.20 -4.38
CA ARG A 264 -6.92 -9.82 -3.87
C ARG A 264 -7.07 -9.78 -2.36
N CYS A 265 -5.97 -9.79 -1.61
CA CYS A 265 -6.02 -10.06 -0.17
C CYS A 265 -5.73 -8.84 0.69
N LEU A 266 -4.89 -7.92 0.24
CA LEU A 266 -4.30 -6.90 1.10
C LEU A 266 -5.09 -5.61 1.05
N TYR A 267 -5.45 -5.07 2.22
CA TYR A 267 -6.18 -3.83 2.40
C TYR A 267 -5.47 -2.97 3.45
N GLY A 268 -5.46 -1.66 3.22
CA GLY A 268 -4.69 -0.75 4.04
C GLY A 268 -5.36 0.61 4.16
N VAL A 269 -5.29 1.20 5.35
CA VAL A 269 -5.72 2.57 5.59
C VAL A 269 -4.63 3.30 6.35
N ASP A 270 -4.37 4.55 5.97
CA ASP A 270 -3.52 5.45 6.75
C ASP A 270 -4.04 6.89 6.66
N VAL A 271 -3.89 7.66 7.73
CA VAL A 271 -4.32 9.06 7.76
C VAL A 271 -3.40 9.95 6.92
N ASN A 272 -2.14 9.54 6.72
CA ASN A 272 -1.16 10.29 5.96
C ASN A 272 -1.13 9.82 4.49
N PRO A 273 -1.51 10.68 3.51
CA PRO A 273 -1.49 10.32 2.09
C PRO A 273 -0.11 9.84 1.60
N MET A 274 0.98 10.38 2.15
CA MET A 274 2.34 9.96 1.79
C MET A 274 2.63 8.52 2.22
N ALA A 275 2.08 8.08 3.35
CA ALA A 275 2.20 6.70 3.80
C ALA A 275 1.53 5.74 2.81
N VAL A 276 0.34 6.12 2.33
CA VAL A 276 -0.43 5.37 1.35
C VAL A 276 0.35 5.20 0.04
N GLU A 277 0.95 6.27 -0.48
CA GLU A 277 1.76 6.19 -1.71
C GLU A 277 3.03 5.36 -1.51
N LEU A 278 3.69 5.47 -0.35
CA LEU A 278 4.86 4.65 -0.04
C LEU A 278 4.51 3.17 0.16
N ALA A 279 3.34 2.87 0.74
CA ALA A 279 2.81 1.52 0.84
C ALA A 279 2.58 0.90 -0.54
N LYS A 280 1.98 1.65 -1.48
CA LYS A 280 1.81 1.21 -2.87
C LYS A 280 3.15 0.95 -3.54
N LEU A 281 4.10 1.88 -3.43
CA LEU A 281 5.45 1.74 -3.97
C LEU A 281 6.17 0.51 -3.41
N ALA A 282 6.13 0.32 -2.10
CA ALA A 282 6.78 -0.81 -1.45
C ALA A 282 6.19 -2.15 -1.90
N LEU A 283 4.86 -2.23 -2.05
CA LEU A 283 4.21 -3.43 -2.57
C LEU A 283 4.50 -3.65 -4.06
N TRP A 284 4.63 -2.59 -4.86
CA TRP A 284 5.04 -2.70 -6.26
C TRP A 284 6.48 -3.20 -6.40
N LEU A 285 7.41 -2.73 -5.56
CA LEU A 285 8.78 -3.24 -5.53
C LEU A 285 8.82 -4.72 -5.14
N GLU A 286 7.97 -5.14 -4.19
CA GLU A 286 7.83 -6.54 -3.78
C GLU A 286 7.25 -7.44 -4.89
N THR A 287 6.45 -6.88 -5.81
CA THR A 287 5.67 -7.61 -6.82
C THR A 287 6.07 -7.32 -8.26
N VAL A 288 7.19 -6.61 -8.45
CA VAL A 288 7.68 -6.17 -9.75
C VAL A 288 8.08 -7.38 -10.59
N ALA A 289 7.61 -7.41 -11.85
CA ALA A 289 8.00 -8.40 -12.84
C ALA A 289 8.28 -7.70 -14.17
N VAL A 290 9.33 -8.12 -14.88
CA VAL A 290 9.88 -7.44 -16.06
C VAL A 290 8.84 -7.22 -17.17
N ASP A 291 7.93 -8.17 -17.34
CA ASP A 291 6.93 -8.17 -18.44
C ASP A 291 5.48 -8.03 -17.94
N ALA A 292 5.27 -7.55 -16.71
CA ALA A 292 3.92 -7.39 -16.16
C ALA A 292 3.71 -5.98 -15.60
N PRO A 293 2.52 -5.38 -15.81
CA PRO A 293 2.23 -4.06 -15.29
C PRO A 293 2.16 -4.08 -13.76
N LEU A 294 2.27 -2.90 -13.14
CA LEU A 294 2.02 -2.75 -11.72
C LEU A 294 0.54 -2.97 -11.40
N ALA A 295 0.27 -3.61 -10.26
CA ALA A 295 -1.09 -3.86 -9.80
C ALA A 295 -1.81 -2.54 -9.49
N PHE A 296 -3.10 -2.46 -9.83
CA PHE A 296 -3.94 -1.33 -9.45
C PHE A 296 -4.36 -1.46 -7.98
N LEU A 297 -3.87 -0.58 -7.10
CA LEU A 297 -4.03 -0.69 -5.64
C LEU A 297 -4.92 0.38 -5.01
N ASP A 298 -5.42 1.36 -5.77
CA ASP A 298 -6.16 2.50 -5.21
C ASP A 298 -7.48 2.14 -4.53
N HIS A 299 -8.04 0.97 -4.83
CA HIS A 299 -9.25 0.46 -4.19
C HIS A 299 -8.95 -0.42 -2.96
N HIS A 300 -7.67 -0.73 -2.72
CA HIS A 300 -7.20 -1.53 -1.59
C HIS A 300 -6.57 -0.66 -0.50
N PHE A 301 -5.80 0.35 -0.90
CA PHE A 301 -5.10 1.26 -0.01
C PHE A 301 -5.75 2.65 -0.06
N GLN A 302 -6.35 3.08 1.05
CA GLN A 302 -7.06 4.35 1.16
C GLN A 302 -6.36 5.31 2.13
N THR A 303 -6.48 6.60 1.84
CA THR A 303 -6.23 7.64 2.84
C THR A 303 -7.48 7.81 3.70
N GLY A 304 -7.35 7.75 5.03
CA GLY A 304 -8.49 7.95 5.93
C GLY A 304 -8.14 7.80 7.41
N ASP A 305 -9.03 8.28 8.28
CA ASP A 305 -8.92 8.06 9.72
C ASP A 305 -9.66 6.78 10.12
N SER A 306 -8.93 5.72 10.44
CA SER A 306 -9.51 4.43 10.84
C SER A 306 -10.27 4.45 12.18
N LEU A 307 -10.18 5.53 12.96
CA LEU A 307 -10.95 5.70 14.20
C LEU A 307 -12.34 6.27 13.96
N ILE A 308 -12.56 6.94 12.82
CA ILE A 308 -13.82 7.61 12.46
C ILE A 308 -14.39 6.96 11.20
N GLY A 309 -15.57 6.37 11.31
CA GLY A 309 -16.22 5.80 10.15
C GLY A 309 -17.58 5.19 10.44
N ALA A 310 -18.36 5.02 9.38
CA ALA A 310 -19.66 4.39 9.40
C ALA A 310 -19.61 3.07 8.62
N ARG A 311 -20.22 2.02 9.18
CA ARG A 311 -20.46 0.80 8.39
C ARG A 311 -21.60 1.09 7.43
N ILE A 312 -21.49 0.70 6.17
CA ILE A 312 -22.54 0.87 5.15
C ILE A 312 -23.92 0.39 5.66
N ARG A 313 -23.95 -0.77 6.34
CA ARG A 313 -25.17 -1.34 6.95
C ARG A 313 -25.77 -0.53 8.10
N ARG A 314 -25.14 0.56 8.51
CA ARG A 314 -25.61 1.47 9.58
C ARG A 314 -25.89 2.87 9.05
N LEU A 315 -25.75 3.11 7.74
CA LEU A 315 -26.05 4.41 7.14
C LEU A 315 -27.55 4.66 7.00
N ASP A 316 -28.38 3.63 7.19
CA ASP A 316 -29.85 3.70 7.24
C ASP A 316 -30.40 4.51 8.43
N SER A 317 -29.56 4.81 9.43
CA SER A 317 -29.96 5.46 10.67
C SER A 317 -28.81 6.28 11.28
N LEU A 318 -29.13 7.36 12.00
CA LEU A 318 -28.12 8.10 12.76
C LEU A 318 -27.81 7.42 14.10
N PRO A 319 -26.58 7.58 14.62
CA PRO A 319 -26.24 7.10 15.96
C PRO A 319 -27.19 7.72 17.02
N GLY A 320 -27.93 6.88 17.74
CA GLY A 320 -28.78 7.33 18.85
C GLY A 320 -30.09 8.04 18.47
N LYS A 321 -30.40 8.19 17.17
CA LYS A 321 -31.71 8.66 16.69
C LYS A 321 -32.11 7.86 15.45
N ALA A 322 -33.32 7.29 15.46
CA ALA A 322 -33.92 6.83 14.22
C ALA A 322 -34.09 8.07 13.31
N LEU A 323 -33.40 8.11 12.18
CA LEU A 323 -33.75 9.05 11.10
C LEU A 323 -35.18 8.77 10.69
N VAL A 324 -35.80 9.67 9.91
CA VAL A 324 -37.08 9.44 9.24
C VAL A 324 -37.08 8.03 8.61
N THR A 325 -37.65 7.07 9.32
CA THR A 325 -37.52 5.64 9.03
C THR A 325 -38.30 5.33 7.77
N GLY A 326 -37.62 4.85 6.74
CA GLY A 326 -38.22 4.30 5.52
C GLY A 326 -37.85 5.02 4.21
N ILE A 327 -37.51 6.31 4.21
CA ILE A 327 -37.10 7.01 2.96
C ILE A 327 -35.61 6.77 2.70
N PHE A 328 -34.76 7.02 3.69
CA PHE A 328 -33.30 6.85 3.59
C PHE A 328 -32.86 5.38 3.44
N GLU A 329 -33.56 4.45 4.09
CA GLU A 329 -33.23 3.02 4.07
C GLU A 329 -33.42 2.40 2.67
N ASN A 330 -34.49 2.79 1.98
CA ASN A 330 -34.75 2.37 0.60
C ASN A 330 -33.73 2.98 -0.37
N GLU A 331 -33.43 4.28 -0.23
CA GLU A 331 -32.46 4.95 -1.12
C GLU A 331 -31.04 4.36 -0.99
N ILE A 332 -30.57 4.06 0.22
CA ILE A 332 -29.25 3.43 0.43
C ILE A 332 -29.23 2.02 -0.14
N THR A 333 -30.29 1.24 0.09
CA THR A 333 -30.39 -0.14 -0.41
C THR A 333 -30.43 -0.17 -1.94
N GLU A 334 -31.18 0.73 -2.56
CA GLU A 334 -31.25 0.88 -4.02
C GLU A 334 -29.94 1.40 -4.62
N ALA A 335 -29.22 2.27 -3.91
CA ALA A 335 -27.95 2.82 -4.38
C ALA A 335 -26.76 1.85 -4.17
N LEU A 336 -26.83 0.93 -3.21
CA LEU A 336 -25.70 0.08 -2.83
C LEU A 336 -25.10 -0.75 -3.98
N PRO A 337 -25.91 -1.36 -4.88
CA PRO A 337 -25.37 -2.03 -6.07
C PRO A 337 -24.46 -1.12 -6.91
N SER A 338 -24.81 0.17 -7.06
CA SER A 338 -24.00 1.11 -7.85
C SER A 338 -22.60 1.35 -7.27
N LEU A 339 -22.41 1.12 -5.96
CA LEU A 339 -21.12 1.20 -5.29
C LEU A 339 -20.35 -0.14 -5.37
N LEU A 340 -21.04 -1.27 -5.23
CA LEU A 340 -20.42 -2.59 -5.14
C LEU A 340 -20.09 -3.21 -6.51
N GLU A 341 -20.93 -2.98 -7.52
CA GLU A 341 -20.73 -3.52 -8.87
C GLU A 341 -19.40 -3.10 -9.49
N PRO A 342 -18.97 -1.82 -9.45
CA PRO A 342 -17.67 -1.43 -9.96
C PRO A 342 -16.52 -2.17 -9.28
N LEU A 343 -16.57 -2.38 -7.97
CA LEU A 343 -15.54 -3.13 -7.24
C LEU A 343 -15.54 -4.61 -7.61
N ALA A 344 -16.71 -5.21 -7.82
CA ALA A 344 -16.82 -6.59 -8.29
C ALA A 344 -16.24 -6.74 -9.71
N GLU A 345 -16.53 -5.80 -10.62
CA GLU A 345 -15.96 -5.76 -11.97
C GLU A 345 -14.43 -5.59 -11.93
N ILE A 346 -13.91 -4.65 -11.13
CA ILE A 346 -12.47 -4.45 -10.95
C ILE A 346 -11.78 -5.74 -10.50
N ARG A 347 -12.37 -6.48 -9.56
CA ARG A 347 -11.82 -7.76 -9.07
C ARG A 347 -11.88 -8.88 -10.11
N ALA A 348 -12.85 -8.85 -11.02
CA ALA A 348 -13.01 -9.84 -12.08
C ALA A 348 -12.05 -9.64 -13.26
N ILE A 349 -11.60 -8.40 -13.49
CA ILE A 349 -10.64 -8.09 -14.56
C ILE A 349 -9.26 -8.64 -14.14
N PRO A 350 -8.53 -9.32 -15.04
CA PRO A 350 -7.13 -9.73 -14.81
C PRO A 350 -6.19 -8.52 -14.59
N SER A 351 -4.92 -8.76 -14.25
CA SER A 351 -3.87 -7.71 -14.25
C SER A 351 -2.68 -8.14 -15.09
N SER A 352 -2.97 -8.87 -16.17
CA SER A 352 -1.97 -9.43 -17.09
C SER A 352 -1.44 -8.42 -18.09
N SER A 353 -2.18 -7.36 -18.37
CA SER A 353 -1.83 -6.37 -19.39
C SER A 353 -2.05 -4.94 -18.93
N LEU A 354 -1.38 -4.01 -19.60
CA LEU A 354 -1.56 -2.57 -19.38
C LEU A 354 -3.02 -2.14 -19.57
N GLU A 355 -3.70 -2.71 -20.57
CA GLU A 355 -5.10 -2.42 -20.89
C GLU A 355 -6.02 -2.84 -19.73
N ASP A 356 -5.75 -4.00 -19.12
CA ASP A 356 -6.51 -4.45 -17.95
C ASP A 356 -6.39 -3.46 -16.79
N VAL A 357 -5.17 -3.00 -16.49
CA VAL A 357 -4.90 -2.04 -15.40
C VAL A 357 -5.56 -0.70 -15.68
N LYS A 358 -5.46 -0.16 -16.91
CA LYS A 358 -6.16 1.09 -17.29
C LYS A 358 -7.67 0.95 -17.21
N ARG A 359 -8.22 -0.22 -17.57
CA ARG A 359 -9.66 -0.47 -17.45
C ARG A 359 -10.12 -0.48 -15.98
N LYS A 360 -9.35 -1.10 -15.08
CA LYS A 360 -9.63 -1.07 -13.63
C LYS A 360 -9.63 0.34 -13.08
N GLU A 361 -8.60 1.11 -13.43
CA GLU A 361 -8.47 2.51 -13.03
C GLU A 361 -9.66 3.35 -13.51
N GLN A 362 -10.05 3.21 -14.77
CA GLN A 362 -11.20 3.94 -15.33
C GLN A 362 -12.52 3.56 -14.63
N LEU A 363 -12.75 2.27 -14.35
CA LEU A 363 -13.92 1.82 -13.59
C LEU A 363 -13.93 2.43 -12.19
N PHE A 364 -12.78 2.47 -11.52
CA PHE A 364 -12.66 3.06 -10.20
C PHE A 364 -12.94 4.56 -10.21
N LYS A 365 -12.23 5.32 -11.07
CA LYS A 365 -12.37 6.78 -11.15
C LYS A 365 -13.75 7.22 -11.62
N ARG A 366 -14.33 6.57 -12.63
CA ARG A 366 -15.56 7.04 -13.27
C ARG A 366 -16.84 6.45 -12.71
N ARG A 367 -16.81 5.21 -12.19
CA ARG A 367 -18.00 4.56 -11.64
C ARG A 367 -17.96 4.51 -10.11
N PHE A 368 -16.89 3.96 -9.53
CA PHE A 368 -16.82 3.82 -8.08
C PHE A 368 -16.79 5.17 -7.36
N ARG A 369 -15.82 6.05 -7.63
CA ARG A 369 -15.72 7.37 -6.98
C ARG A 369 -16.97 8.23 -7.18
N ALA A 370 -17.59 8.16 -8.36
CA ALA A 370 -18.83 8.87 -8.64
C ALA A 370 -20.01 8.38 -7.79
N ALA A 371 -20.10 7.07 -7.54
CA ALA A 371 -21.12 6.49 -6.66
C ALA A 371 -20.79 6.76 -5.17
N GLU A 372 -19.51 6.65 -4.80
CA GLU A 372 -18.99 6.82 -3.43
C GLU A 372 -19.36 8.16 -2.82
N GLN A 373 -19.29 9.26 -3.57
CA GLN A 373 -19.56 10.60 -3.05
C GLN A 373 -20.92 10.71 -2.33
N ARG A 374 -21.94 9.97 -2.78
CA ARG A 374 -23.26 9.96 -2.14
C ARG A 374 -23.21 9.29 -0.78
N PHE A 375 -22.48 8.19 -0.66
CA PHE A 375 -22.31 7.46 0.59
C PHE A 375 -21.41 8.21 1.57
N GLU A 376 -20.37 8.88 1.06
CA GLU A 376 -19.47 9.71 1.85
C GLU A 376 -20.24 10.84 2.55
N ASN A 377 -21.08 11.58 1.82
CA ASN A 377 -21.88 12.65 2.41
C ASN A 377 -22.79 12.15 3.56
N VAL A 378 -23.39 10.96 3.42
CA VAL A 378 -24.23 10.37 4.47
C VAL A 378 -23.37 9.88 5.64
N ALA A 379 -22.22 9.28 5.34
CA ALA A 379 -21.26 8.83 6.35
C ALA A 379 -20.68 10.01 7.14
N ASP A 380 -20.43 11.16 6.51
CA ASP A 380 -19.96 12.38 7.17
C ASP A 380 -20.98 12.91 8.17
N VAL A 381 -22.26 12.97 7.79
CA VAL A 381 -23.34 13.35 8.71
C VAL A 381 -23.46 12.35 9.85
N TRP A 382 -23.32 11.05 9.55
CA TRP A 382 -23.34 9.98 10.53
C TRP A 382 -22.21 10.12 11.55
N CYS A 383 -20.99 10.31 11.07
CA CYS A 383 -19.78 10.50 11.88
C CYS A 383 -19.87 11.79 12.70
N ALA A 384 -20.26 12.91 12.09
CA ALA A 384 -20.43 14.20 12.76
C ALA A 384 -21.42 14.12 13.93
N ASN A 385 -22.52 13.40 13.77
CA ASN A 385 -23.45 13.13 14.87
C ASN A 385 -22.80 12.28 15.97
N ALA A 386 -22.09 11.21 15.59
CA ALA A 386 -21.45 10.29 16.54
C ALA A 386 -20.42 11.00 17.44
N ILE A 387 -19.71 11.99 16.90
CA ILE A 387 -18.67 12.75 17.61
C ILE A 387 -19.16 14.10 18.15
N GLY A 388 -20.46 14.38 18.08
CA GLY A 388 -21.08 15.56 18.69
C GLY A 388 -20.79 16.89 17.99
N LEU A 389 -20.48 16.88 16.70
CA LEU A 389 -20.27 18.08 15.89
C LEU A 389 -21.58 18.66 15.31
N LEU A 390 -22.67 17.91 15.35
CA LEU A 390 -23.98 18.44 14.94
C LEU A 390 -24.53 19.41 16.02
N PRO A 391 -25.01 20.60 15.63
CA PRO A 391 -25.61 21.56 16.56
C PRO A 391 -26.79 20.94 17.34
N GLU A 392 -26.89 21.25 18.64
CA GLU A 392 -28.08 20.88 19.42
C GLU A 392 -29.34 21.46 18.78
N GLY A 393 -30.26 20.58 18.36
CA GLY A 393 -31.50 20.97 17.69
C GLY A 393 -31.45 21.02 16.17
N ALA A 394 -30.32 20.72 15.53
CA ALA A 394 -30.29 20.44 14.10
C ALA A 394 -31.09 19.15 13.83
N SER A 395 -32.27 19.29 13.22
CA SER A 395 -32.91 18.18 12.52
C SER A 395 -32.24 18.06 11.15
N PRO A 396 -31.90 16.84 10.70
CA PRO A 396 -31.37 16.62 9.35
C PRO A 396 -32.33 17.13 8.27
#